data_AF-A0A653EHX6-F1
#
_entry.id   AF-A0A653EHX6-F1
#
_cell.length_a   1.000
_cell.length_b   1.000
_cell.length_c   1.000
_cell.angle_alpha   90.00
_cell.angle_beta   90.00
_cell.angle_gamma   90.00
#
_symmetry.space_group_name_H-M   'P 1'
#
loop_
_entity.id
_entity.type
_entity.pdbx_description
1 polymer ?
#
loop_
_entity_poly.entity_id
_entity_poly.type
_entity_poly.pdbx_seq_one_letter_code
_entity_poly.pdbx_strand_id
1 'polypeptide(L)'
;MSLPDVPPANPDCKGGVKAHQDVPHPSLGTVRLFLVLDSRQVGPKVGCVAAAASNGKALPAITVDVGGNSLNFPNPVTDSTGNAFVTYNPGRYDGVLVLVPNPDGFQDIGWDIGSGDTHYEGKRAYYYAKLEGPGPNGQYTIRQFNNDCMPTCAGGAVTSQVLHWNGTDYVP
;
A
#
# COMPACT_ATOMS: atom_id res chain seq x y z
N MET A 1 -3.85 -21.41 -17.49
CA MET A 1 -4.28 -20.02 -17.80
C MET A 1 -3.18 -19.10 -17.34
N SER A 2 -2.77 -18.13 -18.16
CA SER A 2 -1.75 -17.13 -17.80
C SER A 2 -2.40 -15.91 -17.16
N LEU A 3 -1.70 -15.26 -16.23
CA LEU A 3 -2.13 -13.97 -15.68
C LEU A 3 -2.08 -12.89 -16.77
N PRO A 4 -2.96 -11.87 -16.74
CA PRO A 4 -2.92 -10.77 -17.70
C PRO A 4 -1.58 -10.03 -17.66
N ASP A 5 -1.05 -9.61 -18.82
CA ASP A 5 0.21 -8.84 -18.88
C ASP A 5 0.00 -7.32 -18.73
N VAL A 6 -1.26 -6.88 -18.78
CA VAL A 6 -1.66 -5.48 -18.61
C VAL A 6 -2.65 -5.36 -17.46
N PRO A 7 -2.65 -4.23 -16.73
CA PRO A 7 -3.62 -4.00 -15.67
C PRO A 7 -5.04 -3.97 -16.26
N PRO A 8 -6.07 -4.38 -15.48
CA PRO A 8 -7.44 -4.16 -15.86
C PRO A 8 -7.73 -2.68 -16.12
N ALA A 9 -8.60 -2.41 -17.10
CA ALA A 9 -9.07 -1.04 -17.33
C ALA A 9 -9.82 -0.54 -16.09
N ASN A 10 -9.35 0.56 -15.51
CA ASN A 10 -10.00 1.22 -14.38
C ASN A 10 -9.86 2.75 -14.56
N PRO A 11 -10.96 3.51 -14.49
CA PRO A 11 -10.95 4.95 -14.72
C PRO A 11 -10.14 5.73 -13.68
N ASP A 12 -9.95 5.18 -12.48
CA ASP A 12 -9.23 5.80 -11.37
C ASP A 12 -7.72 5.46 -11.40
N CYS A 13 -7.35 4.41 -12.13
CA CYS A 13 -5.97 3.98 -12.32
C CYS A 13 -5.41 4.49 -13.64
N LYS A 14 -5.25 5.81 -13.72
CA LYS A 14 -4.66 6.47 -14.89
C LYS A 14 -3.13 6.41 -14.82
N GLY A 15 -2.50 6.32 -15.98
CA GLY A 15 -1.05 6.40 -16.10
C GLY A 15 -0.40 5.12 -16.63
N GLY A 16 0.91 5.00 -16.39
CA GLY A 16 1.72 3.88 -16.85
C GLY A 16 1.94 2.85 -15.75
N VAL A 17 2.07 1.58 -16.13
CA VAL A 17 2.52 0.52 -15.23
C VAL A 17 3.98 0.78 -14.85
N LYS A 18 4.24 0.89 -13.55
CA LYS A 18 5.59 0.99 -12.99
C LYS A 18 6.19 -0.37 -12.67
N ALA A 19 5.37 -1.27 -12.14
CA ALA A 19 5.78 -2.60 -11.72
C ALA A 19 4.56 -3.51 -11.69
N HIS A 20 4.79 -4.81 -11.76
CA HIS A 20 3.79 -5.83 -11.47
C HIS A 20 4.42 -6.98 -10.70
N GLN A 21 3.61 -7.67 -9.89
CA GLN A 21 4.04 -8.84 -9.13
C GLN A 21 2.91 -9.86 -9.06
N ASP A 22 3.27 -11.13 -9.21
CA ASP A 22 2.36 -12.26 -8.94
C ASP A 22 2.44 -12.61 -7.46
N VAL A 23 1.29 -12.62 -6.79
CA VAL A 23 1.17 -12.90 -5.36
C VAL A 23 0.14 -13.99 -5.09
N PRO A 24 0.36 -14.87 -4.09
CA PRO A 24 -0.63 -15.84 -3.68
C PRO A 24 -1.83 -15.15 -3.03
N HIS A 25 -3.04 -15.57 -3.38
CA HIS A 25 -4.28 -15.10 -2.76
C HIS A 25 -5.13 -16.28 -2.27
N PRO A 26 -5.56 -16.30 -0.99
CA PRO A 26 -6.14 -17.47 -0.35
C PRO A 26 -7.44 -17.97 -1.01
N SER A 27 -8.25 -17.06 -1.55
CA SER A 27 -9.55 -17.41 -2.17
C SER A 27 -9.55 -17.41 -3.70
N LEU A 28 -8.53 -16.82 -4.33
CA LEU A 28 -8.53 -16.53 -5.77
C LEU A 28 -7.38 -17.21 -6.52
N GLY A 29 -6.53 -17.96 -5.81
CA GLY A 29 -5.29 -18.51 -6.35
C GLY A 29 -4.26 -17.40 -6.55
N THR A 30 -3.37 -17.54 -7.53
CA THR A 30 -2.42 -16.45 -7.83
C THR A 30 -3.14 -15.28 -8.48
N VAL A 31 -2.88 -14.07 -7.97
CA VAL A 31 -3.33 -12.80 -8.56
C VAL A 31 -2.12 -11.98 -8.98
N ARG A 32 -2.27 -11.14 -10.01
CA ARG A 32 -1.24 -10.18 -10.41
C ARG A 32 -1.61 -8.80 -9.91
N LEU A 33 -0.72 -8.21 -9.12
CA LEU A 33 -0.77 -6.82 -8.71
C LEU A 33 0.00 -5.96 -9.70
N PHE A 34 -0.51 -4.76 -9.97
CA PHE A 34 0.12 -3.74 -10.79
C PHE A 34 0.20 -2.44 -10.00
N LEU A 35 1.36 -1.80 -10.03
CA LEU A 35 1.50 -0.41 -9.59
C LEU A 35 1.40 0.48 -10.81
N VAL A 36 0.38 1.32 -10.83
CA VAL A 36 0.12 2.30 -11.89
C VAL A 36 0.37 3.69 -11.32
N LEU A 37 1.06 4.53 -12.08
CA LEU A 37 1.29 5.92 -11.70
C LEU A 37 1.13 6.84 -12.91
N ASP A 38 0.35 7.91 -12.75
CA ASP A 38 0.32 8.98 -13.73
C ASP A 38 1.52 9.91 -13.54
N SER A 39 2.63 9.54 -14.19
CA SER A 39 3.86 10.32 -14.13
C SER A 39 3.78 11.67 -14.86
N ARG A 40 2.72 11.92 -15.65
CA ARG A 40 2.56 13.11 -16.50
C ARG A 40 1.80 14.24 -15.83
N GLN A 41 1.11 13.99 -14.72
CA GLN A 41 0.46 15.05 -13.97
C GLN A 41 1.46 15.96 -13.25
N VAL A 42 1.18 17.26 -13.33
CA VAL A 42 1.82 18.32 -12.53
C VAL A 42 0.91 18.59 -11.33
N GLY A 43 1.34 18.21 -10.12
CA GLY A 43 0.52 18.27 -8.91
C GLY A 43 0.59 16.97 -8.09
N PRO A 44 -0.26 16.80 -7.05
CA PRO A 44 -0.39 15.52 -6.36
C PRO A 44 -0.78 14.45 -7.38
N LYS A 45 0.02 13.39 -7.49
CA LYS A 45 -0.26 12.30 -8.42
C LYS A 45 -1.08 11.25 -7.71
N VAL A 46 -2.01 10.66 -8.43
CA VAL A 46 -2.72 9.48 -7.96
C VAL A 46 -1.93 8.25 -8.41
N GLY A 47 -1.35 7.55 -7.44
CA GLY A 47 -0.89 6.17 -7.60
C GLY A 47 -2.08 5.22 -7.52
N CYS A 48 -1.98 4.05 -8.14
CA CYS A 48 -2.98 3.02 -8.03
C CYS A 48 -2.35 1.64 -7.92
N VAL A 49 -2.93 0.81 -7.05
CA VAL A 49 -2.77 -0.64 -7.06
C VAL A 49 -3.96 -1.24 -7.81
N ALA A 50 -3.71 -1.74 -9.02
CA ALA A 50 -4.68 -2.52 -9.78
C ALA A 50 -4.37 -4.01 -9.61
N ALA A 51 -5.39 -4.86 -9.61
CA ALA A 51 -5.18 -6.30 -9.45
C ALA A 51 -6.10 -7.11 -10.36
N ALA A 52 -5.57 -8.24 -10.87
CA ALA A 52 -6.31 -9.17 -11.71
C ALA A 52 -6.13 -10.61 -11.24
N ALA A 53 -7.22 -11.36 -11.21
CA ALA A 53 -7.18 -12.80 -10.98
C ALA A 53 -6.77 -13.56 -12.26
N SER A 54 -6.35 -14.82 -12.10
CA SER A 54 -5.90 -15.69 -13.20
C SER A 54 -6.96 -15.97 -14.29
N ASN A 55 -8.24 -15.79 -13.99
CA ASN A 55 -9.34 -15.85 -14.95
C ASN A 55 -9.59 -14.53 -15.69
N GLY A 56 -8.74 -13.52 -15.49
CA GLY A 56 -8.86 -12.18 -16.08
C GLY A 56 -9.85 -11.26 -15.35
N LYS A 57 -10.48 -11.70 -14.24
CA LYS A 57 -11.37 -10.87 -13.44
C LYS A 57 -10.58 -9.70 -12.84
N ALA A 58 -11.03 -8.49 -13.11
CA ALA A 58 -10.56 -7.28 -12.45
C ALA A 58 -11.02 -7.28 -10.98
N LEU A 59 -10.10 -6.98 -10.07
CA LEU A 59 -10.39 -6.75 -8.66
C LEU A 59 -10.54 -5.25 -8.40
N PRO A 60 -11.21 -4.84 -7.31
CA PRO A 60 -11.29 -3.43 -6.92
C PRO A 60 -9.90 -2.81 -6.85
N ALA A 61 -9.74 -1.64 -7.48
CA ALA A 61 -8.49 -0.92 -7.45
C ALA A 61 -8.39 -0.03 -6.21
N ILE A 62 -7.16 0.22 -5.78
CA ILE A 62 -6.87 1.04 -4.61
C ILE A 62 -6.02 2.22 -5.05
N THR A 63 -6.58 3.42 -4.98
CA THR A 63 -5.87 4.67 -5.26
C THR A 63 -5.13 5.17 -4.03
N VAL A 64 -3.95 5.73 -4.19
CA VAL A 64 -3.12 6.28 -3.12
C VAL A 64 -2.42 7.54 -3.62
N ASP A 65 -2.34 8.57 -2.79
CA ASP A 65 -1.62 9.80 -3.14
C ASP A 65 -0.12 9.57 -3.15
N VAL A 66 0.53 10.03 -4.23
CA VAL A 66 1.96 9.83 -4.47
C VAL A 66 2.61 11.16 -4.89
N GLY A 67 3.63 11.55 -4.14
CA GLY A 67 4.59 12.57 -4.51
C GLY A 67 5.66 11.99 -5.44
N GLY A 68 5.88 12.66 -6.58
CA GLY A 68 6.97 12.30 -7.49
C GLY A 68 6.79 10.93 -8.14
N ASN A 69 7.63 9.94 -7.77
CA ASN A 69 7.65 8.59 -8.34
C ASN A 69 7.64 7.48 -7.27
N SER A 70 7.36 7.85 -6.02
CA SER A 70 7.50 7.00 -4.84
C SER A 70 6.29 6.08 -4.66
N LEU A 71 6.22 5.04 -5.49
CA LEU A 71 5.24 3.95 -5.42
C LEU A 71 5.93 2.66 -5.85
N ASN A 72 6.16 1.75 -4.91
CA ASN A 72 6.98 0.56 -5.13
C ASN A 72 6.45 -0.64 -4.35
N PHE A 73 6.77 -1.83 -4.84
CA PHE A 73 6.66 -3.04 -4.04
C PHE A 73 7.92 -3.21 -3.17
N PRO A 74 7.80 -3.63 -1.92
CA PRO A 74 8.95 -4.12 -1.15
C PRO A 74 9.41 -5.49 -1.69
N ASN A 75 10.56 -5.97 -1.23
CA ASN A 75 11.07 -7.28 -1.61
C ASN A 75 11.37 -8.11 -0.35
N PRO A 76 10.61 -9.19 -0.08
CA PRO A 76 9.47 -9.72 -0.87
C PRO A 76 8.20 -8.86 -0.80
N VAL A 77 7.28 -9.02 -1.76
CA VAL A 77 6.00 -8.27 -1.79
C VAL A 77 5.00 -8.76 -0.74
N THR A 78 5.10 -10.04 -0.38
CA THR A 78 4.28 -10.70 0.65
C THR A 78 5.16 -11.26 1.74
N ASP A 79 4.57 -11.54 2.90
CA ASP A 79 5.24 -12.19 4.02
C ASP A 79 4.49 -13.46 4.47
N SER A 80 4.88 -14.03 5.60
CA SER A 80 4.25 -15.24 6.15
C SER A 80 2.81 -15.05 6.62
N THR A 81 2.32 -13.80 6.71
CA THR A 81 0.91 -13.50 7.04
C THR A 81 -0.02 -13.66 5.84
N GLY A 82 0.53 -13.68 4.62
CA GLY A 82 -0.23 -13.69 3.37
C GLY A 82 -0.74 -12.31 2.93
N ASN A 83 -0.41 -11.25 3.66
CA ASN A 83 -0.64 -9.88 3.24
C ASN A 83 0.35 -9.49 2.14
N ALA A 84 -0.06 -8.61 1.23
CA ALA A 84 0.84 -7.93 0.29
C ALA A 84 1.05 -6.48 0.72
N PHE A 85 2.21 -5.91 0.36
CA PHE A 85 2.63 -4.60 0.83
C PHE A 85 3.01 -3.69 -0.34
N VAL A 86 2.73 -2.40 -0.19
CA VAL A 86 3.18 -1.35 -1.12
C VAL A 86 3.76 -0.22 -0.29
N THR A 87 4.91 0.30 -0.69
CA THR A 87 5.50 1.50 -0.10
C THR A 87 5.26 2.69 -1.01
N TYR A 88 4.92 3.82 -0.40
CA TYR A 88 4.66 5.06 -1.13
C TYR A 88 5.14 6.27 -0.34
N ASN A 89 5.18 7.44 -0.98
CA ASN A 89 5.42 8.70 -0.29
C ASN A 89 4.52 9.76 -0.94
N PRO A 90 3.51 10.33 -0.25
CA PRO A 90 2.62 11.36 -0.77
C PRO A 90 3.29 12.75 -0.92
N GLY A 91 4.53 12.92 -0.45
CA GLY A 91 5.34 14.13 -0.66
C GLY A 91 6.18 14.58 0.54
N ARG A 92 5.92 14.07 1.75
CA ARG A 92 6.63 14.47 2.97
C ARG A 92 7.24 13.30 3.73
N TYR A 93 6.42 12.33 4.12
CA TYR A 93 6.90 11.11 4.80
C TYR A 93 6.56 9.87 4.00
N ASP A 94 7.31 8.80 4.22
CA ASP A 94 6.98 7.50 3.63
C ASP A 94 5.73 6.92 4.30
N GLY A 95 5.01 6.11 3.55
CA GLY A 95 3.86 5.35 3.99
C GLY A 95 3.91 3.90 3.53
N VAL A 96 3.14 3.07 4.24
CA VAL A 96 2.99 1.64 3.97
C VAL A 96 1.52 1.34 3.77
N LEU A 97 1.18 0.76 2.63
CA LEU A 97 -0.14 0.25 2.32
C LEU A 97 -0.14 -1.27 2.49
N VAL A 98 -1.10 -1.79 3.25
CA VAL A 98 -1.25 -3.22 3.53
C VAL A 98 -2.48 -3.76 2.82
N LEU A 99 -2.25 -4.67 1.88
CA LEU A 99 -3.28 -5.36 1.12
C LEU A 99 -3.63 -6.68 1.82
N VAL A 100 -4.64 -6.63 2.68
CA VAL A 100 -5.15 -7.82 3.40
C VAL A 100 -6.15 -8.54 2.49
N PRO A 101 -5.93 -9.81 2.14
CA PRO A 101 -6.83 -10.51 1.22
C PRO A 101 -8.21 -10.76 1.84
N ASN A 102 -9.25 -10.77 1.00
CA ASN A 102 -10.61 -11.22 1.31
C ASN A 102 -11.17 -12.01 0.10
N PRO A 103 -12.32 -12.70 0.21
CA PRO A 103 -12.82 -13.51 -0.90
C PRO A 103 -13.02 -12.77 -2.23
N ASP A 104 -13.21 -11.45 -2.19
CA ASP A 104 -13.48 -10.61 -3.36
C ASP A 104 -12.23 -9.87 -3.91
N GLY A 105 -11.07 -10.03 -3.26
CA GLY A 105 -9.83 -9.34 -3.56
C GLY A 105 -9.13 -8.88 -2.29
N PHE A 106 -9.12 -7.58 -2.02
CA PHE A 106 -8.49 -7.04 -0.82
C PHE A 106 -9.49 -6.27 0.03
N GLN A 107 -9.22 -6.22 1.34
CA GLN A 107 -10.00 -5.43 2.28
C GLN A 107 -9.96 -3.95 1.90
N ASP A 108 -11.04 -3.25 2.22
CA ASP A 108 -11.09 -1.79 2.14
C ASP A 108 -9.96 -1.18 3.00
N ILE A 109 -9.32 -0.14 2.46
CA ILE A 109 -8.19 0.52 3.14
C ILE A 109 -8.65 1.29 4.37
N GLY A 110 -9.93 1.65 4.45
CA GLY A 110 -10.50 2.43 5.53
C GLY A 110 -9.85 3.80 5.61
N TRP A 111 -9.81 4.52 4.48
CA TRP A 111 -9.28 5.89 4.41
C TRP A 111 -9.87 6.75 5.52
N ASP A 112 -9.02 7.52 6.19
CA ASP A 112 -9.49 8.37 7.27
C ASP A 112 -10.30 9.55 6.71
N ILE A 113 -11.62 9.51 6.93
CA ILE A 113 -12.59 10.51 6.49
C ILE A 113 -12.25 11.90 7.08
N GLY A 114 -11.52 11.96 8.21
CA GLY A 114 -11.08 13.20 8.82
C GLY A 114 -9.99 13.95 8.03
N SER A 115 -9.33 13.28 7.09
CA SER A 115 -8.24 13.86 6.28
C SER A 115 -8.72 14.58 5.00
N GLY A 116 -10.02 14.56 4.70
CA GLY A 116 -10.59 15.12 3.47
C GLY A 116 -10.47 14.15 2.28
N ASP A 117 -10.28 14.68 1.06
CA ASP A 117 -10.15 13.89 -0.18
C ASP A 117 -8.74 13.26 -0.37
N THR A 118 -7.94 13.16 0.69
CA THR A 118 -6.57 12.66 0.60
C THR A 118 -6.48 11.16 0.88
N HIS A 119 -5.82 10.41 0.01
CA HIS A 119 -5.65 8.96 0.12
C HIS A 119 -4.21 8.60 0.48
N TYR A 120 -3.75 8.98 1.67
CA TYR A 120 -2.43 8.59 2.18
C TYR A 120 -2.44 8.09 3.63
N GLU A 121 -3.58 8.08 4.31
CA GLU A 121 -3.69 7.60 5.69
C GLU A 121 -5.06 6.95 5.91
N GLY A 122 -5.09 5.85 6.66
CA GLY A 122 -6.30 5.08 6.94
C GLY A 122 -5.99 3.80 7.68
N LYS A 123 -7.01 2.97 7.89
CA LYS A 123 -6.89 1.70 8.64
C LYS A 123 -5.77 0.78 8.13
N ARG A 124 -5.56 0.74 6.81
CA ARG A 124 -4.52 -0.08 6.16
C ARG A 124 -3.45 0.74 5.44
N ALA A 125 -3.49 2.05 5.61
CA ALA A 125 -2.54 2.99 5.03
C ALA A 125 -1.85 3.72 6.19
N TYR A 126 -0.68 3.22 6.56
CA TYR A 126 0.11 3.77 7.66
C TYR A 126 0.98 4.89 7.10
N TYR A 127 0.74 6.11 7.56
CA TYR A 127 1.53 7.29 7.21
C TYR A 127 2.62 7.57 8.25
N TYR A 128 3.66 8.29 7.81
CA TYR A 128 4.90 8.47 8.54
C TYR A 128 5.42 7.15 9.10
N ALA A 129 5.53 6.17 8.20
CA ALA A 129 5.76 4.79 8.56
C ALA A 129 6.79 4.14 7.62
N LYS A 130 7.51 3.15 8.16
CA LYS A 130 8.48 2.35 7.44
C LYS A 130 8.18 0.87 7.61
N LEU A 131 8.20 0.15 6.51
CA LEU A 131 8.12 -1.32 6.52
C LEU A 131 9.48 -1.91 6.93
N GLU A 132 9.51 -2.80 7.91
CA GLU A 132 10.71 -3.44 8.43
C GLU A 132 10.59 -4.97 8.34
N GLY A 133 11.64 -5.63 7.84
CA GLY A 133 11.68 -7.10 7.71
C GLY A 133 11.56 -7.61 6.27
N PRO A 134 10.98 -8.81 6.06
CA PRO A 134 10.37 -9.67 7.09
C PRO A 134 11.39 -10.15 8.12
N GLY A 135 10.98 -10.26 9.39
CA GLY A 135 11.85 -10.71 10.49
C GLY A 135 12.06 -12.23 10.51
N PRO A 136 12.69 -12.78 11.56
CA PRO A 136 12.91 -14.23 11.71
C PRO A 136 11.63 -15.09 11.72
N ASN A 137 10.48 -14.50 12.08
CA ASN A 137 9.16 -15.14 12.01
C ASN A 137 8.53 -15.07 10.60
N GLY A 138 9.26 -14.51 9.63
CA GLY A 138 8.81 -14.31 8.26
C GLY A 138 7.75 -13.23 8.10
N GLN A 139 7.47 -12.41 9.11
CA GLN A 139 6.48 -11.32 9.06
C GLN A 139 7.16 -9.96 8.95
N TYR A 140 6.56 -9.06 8.19
CA TYR A 140 6.89 -7.65 8.25
C TYR A 140 6.33 -7.02 9.52
N THR A 141 7.04 -6.01 10.04
CA THR A 141 6.54 -5.05 11.02
C THR A 141 6.47 -3.66 10.40
N ILE A 142 5.66 -2.79 10.99
CA ILE A 142 5.54 -1.40 10.55
C ILE A 142 6.05 -0.50 11.66
N ARG A 143 7.19 0.16 11.46
CA ARG A 143 7.63 1.22 12.37
C ARG A 143 6.88 2.50 12.02
N GLN A 144 5.99 2.92 12.88
CA GLN A 144 5.25 4.18 12.73
C GLN A 144 5.88 5.25 13.62
N PHE A 145 6.07 6.44 13.05
CA PHE A 145 6.65 7.59 13.73
C PHE A 145 5.57 8.59 14.10
N ASN A 146 5.80 9.32 15.19
CA ASN A 146 4.99 10.45 15.60
C ASN A 146 5.92 11.62 15.95
N ASN A 147 5.52 12.84 15.64
CA ASN A 147 6.23 14.05 16.04
C ASN A 147 5.25 14.90 16.85
N ASP A 148 5.59 15.18 18.11
CA ASP A 148 4.74 15.96 18.99
C ASP A 148 4.61 17.45 18.59
N CYS A 149 5.46 17.90 17.67
CA CYS A 149 5.53 19.27 17.16
C CYS A 149 5.61 20.34 18.25
N MET A 150 6.15 20.03 19.43
CA MET A 150 6.28 20.99 20.53
C MET A 150 7.74 21.42 20.72
N PRO A 151 8.09 22.72 20.62
CA PRO A 151 7.22 23.87 20.33
C PRO A 151 6.93 24.07 18.83
N THR A 152 7.66 23.38 17.94
CA THR A 152 7.41 23.37 16.50
C THR A 152 7.67 21.97 15.95
N CYS A 153 7.14 21.63 14.77
CA CYS A 153 7.45 20.34 14.13
C CYS A 153 8.95 20.16 13.78
N ALA A 154 9.71 21.24 13.66
CA ALA A 154 11.15 21.18 13.43
C ALA A 154 11.94 20.94 14.73
N GLY A 155 11.39 21.31 15.89
CA GLY A 155 12.02 21.18 17.21
C GLY A 155 11.37 20.15 18.14
N GLY A 156 10.30 19.49 17.69
CA GLY A 156 9.55 18.50 18.45
C GLY A 156 10.28 17.16 18.55
N ALA A 157 9.90 16.37 19.55
CA ALA A 157 10.46 15.04 19.74
C ALA A 157 9.78 14.05 18.77
N VAL A 158 10.61 13.31 18.02
CA VAL A 158 10.14 12.20 17.21
C VAL A 158 10.17 10.93 18.05
N THR A 159 9.01 10.33 18.26
CA THR A 159 8.87 9.00 18.85
C THR A 159 8.50 7.98 17.77
N SER A 160 8.70 6.70 18.05
CA SER A 160 8.29 5.63 17.14
C SER A 160 7.75 4.44 17.91
N GLN A 161 6.78 3.75 17.32
CA GLN A 161 6.27 2.48 17.77
C GLN A 161 6.40 1.44 16.65
N VAL A 162 6.60 0.19 17.01
CA VAL A 162 6.65 -0.93 16.06
C VAL A 162 5.31 -1.63 16.14
N LEU A 163 4.64 -1.75 15.00
CA LEU A 163 3.36 -2.43 14.89
C LEU A 163 3.59 -3.86 14.37
N HIS A 164 2.88 -4.80 14.98
CA HIS A 164 2.90 -6.22 14.70
C HIS A 164 1.53 -6.70 14.24
N TRP A 165 1.51 -7.62 13.27
CA TRP A 165 0.28 -8.23 12.81
C TRP A 165 -0.28 -9.20 13.86
N ASN A 166 -1.51 -8.96 14.32
CA ASN A 166 -2.20 -9.84 15.28
C ASN A 166 -3.17 -10.84 14.63
N GLY A 167 -3.13 -10.98 13.30
CA GLY A 167 -4.11 -11.78 12.54
C GLY A 167 -5.25 -10.96 11.95
N THR A 168 -5.46 -9.73 12.43
CA THR A 168 -6.51 -8.83 11.94
C THR A 168 -6.00 -7.41 11.70
N ASP A 169 -5.07 -6.90 12.50
CA ASP A 169 -4.53 -5.55 12.35
C ASP A 169 -3.06 -5.47 12.75
N TYR A 170 -2.39 -4.39 12.32
CA TYR A 170 -1.08 -4.00 12.84
C TYR A 170 -1.28 -3.16 14.09
N VAL A 171 -0.88 -3.71 15.23
CA VAL A 171 -1.03 -3.09 16.55
C VAL A 171 0.32 -3.01 17.26
N PRO A 172 0.54 -2.05 18.19
CA PRO A 172 1.79 -1.95 18.94
C PRO A 172 2.15 -3.22 19.74
#